data_AF-A0A5E6NPQ6-F1
#
_entry.id   AF-A0A5E6NPQ6-F1
#
_cell.length_a   1.000
_cell.length_b   1.000
_cell.length_c   1.000
_cell.angle_alpha   90.00
_cell.angle_beta   90.00
_cell.angle_gamma   90.00
#
_symmetry.space_group_name_H-M   'P 1'
#
loop_
_entity.id
_entity.type
_entity.pdbx_description
1 polymer ?
#
loop_
_entity_poly.entity_id
_entity_poly.type
_entity_poly.pdbx_seq_one_letter_code
_entity_poly.pdbx_strand_id
1 'polypeptide(L)'
;MDLSTTVHLVNNTLFELKLSAKALKWGYWDTFPLGLLFPKTSSKFVVKDTSLAAAGSEGSVTYSFGGIVIHMKFCDSYSLGGNYAAIELQNQGREKKYEIGLSFTAQVDGGKVYHNYCPPAGHPLVLTFVIDSEYPYFLNDKQFKAMQKEAPNISQNTFCRIGIDSQRYNCIAWSMELIMHGLIHLKIIDNV
;
A
#
# COMPACT_ATOMS: atom_id res chain seq x y z
N MET A 1 5.22 -6.87 -24.61
CA MET A 1 4.43 -7.00 -23.37
C MET A 1 4.37 -5.62 -22.75
N ASP A 2 3.20 -5.17 -22.30
CA ASP A 2 3.06 -3.87 -21.64
C ASP A 2 3.28 -4.05 -20.14
N LEU A 3 4.47 -3.69 -19.66
CA LEU A 3 4.89 -3.82 -18.26
C LEU A 3 4.69 -2.48 -17.53
N SER A 4 3.45 -1.99 -17.56
CA SER A 4 3.09 -0.70 -16.98
C SER A 4 2.22 -0.86 -15.75
N THR A 5 2.48 0.02 -14.78
CA THR A 5 1.63 0.20 -13.61
C THR A 5 0.84 1.49 -13.77
N THR A 6 -0.48 1.37 -13.90
CA THR A 6 -1.40 2.50 -13.79
C THR A 6 -1.88 2.60 -12.35
N VAL A 7 -1.71 3.76 -11.73
CA VAL A 7 -2.20 4.02 -10.38
C VAL A 7 -3.28 5.10 -10.40
N HIS A 8 -4.44 4.75 -9.86
CA HIS A 8 -5.49 5.67 -9.46
C HIS A 8 -5.36 5.93 -7.97
N LEU A 9 -5.27 7.20 -7.57
CA LEU A 9 -5.26 7.60 -6.17
C LEU A 9 -6.51 8.41 -5.87
N VAL A 10 -7.34 7.88 -4.97
CA VAL A 10 -8.59 8.51 -4.54
C VAL A 10 -8.39 9.11 -3.16
N ASN A 11 -8.55 10.43 -3.08
CA ASN A 11 -8.62 11.15 -1.81
C ASN A 11 -10.08 11.36 -1.44
N ASN A 12 -10.64 10.44 -0.66
CA ASN A 12 -11.97 10.60 -0.10
C ASN A 12 -11.93 11.25 1.30
N THR A 13 -10.81 11.88 1.68
CA THR A 13 -10.72 12.63 2.92
C THR A 13 -11.26 14.05 2.77
N LEU A 14 -11.36 14.77 3.89
CA LEU A 14 -11.61 16.21 3.91
C LEU A 14 -10.32 17.04 3.83
N PHE A 15 -9.16 16.40 3.68
CA PHE A 15 -7.85 17.03 3.71
C PHE A 15 -7.26 17.09 2.31
N GLU A 16 -6.47 18.13 2.07
CA GLU A 16 -5.56 18.16 0.94
C GLU A 16 -4.36 17.26 1.23
N LEU A 17 -4.08 16.33 0.32
CA LEU A 17 -2.91 15.47 0.40
C LEU A 17 -1.77 16.11 -0.39
N LYS A 18 -0.64 16.34 0.27
CA LYS A 18 0.57 16.88 -0.37
C LYS A 18 1.55 15.75 -0.68
N LEU A 19 1.98 15.65 -1.93
CA LEU A 19 3.06 14.77 -2.33
C LEU A 19 4.36 15.23 -1.65
N SER A 20 4.95 14.34 -0.87
CA SER A 20 6.17 14.59 -0.11
C SER A 20 7.39 13.89 -0.71
N ALA A 21 7.20 12.72 -1.33
CA ALA A 21 8.24 11.99 -2.03
C ALA A 21 7.66 11.14 -3.16
N LYS A 22 8.48 10.89 -4.19
CA LYS A 22 8.25 9.88 -5.21
C LYS A 22 9.59 9.29 -5.64
N ALA A 23 9.64 7.99 -5.90
CA ALA A 23 10.85 7.32 -6.34
C ALA A 23 10.51 6.20 -7.33
N LEU A 24 11.44 5.91 -8.24
CA LEU A 24 11.40 4.75 -9.11
C LEU A 24 12.60 3.87 -8.77
N LYS A 25 12.34 2.57 -8.69
CA LYS A 25 13.39 1.55 -8.70
C LYS A 25 13.61 1.06 -10.13
N TRP A 26 12.53 0.87 -10.88
CA TRP A 26 12.54 0.48 -12.29
C TRP A 26 11.49 1.24 -13.10
N GLY A 27 11.76 1.43 -14.39
CA GLY A 27 10.88 2.13 -15.32
C GLY A 27 11.05 3.66 -15.32
N TYR A 28 10.08 4.34 -15.92
CA TYR A 28 9.99 5.79 -15.99
C TYR A 28 8.54 6.28 -15.80
N TRP A 29 8.38 7.52 -15.33
CA TRP A 29 7.07 8.16 -15.22
C TRP A 29 6.57 8.55 -16.62
N ASP A 30 5.52 7.91 -17.10
CA ASP A 30 4.80 8.33 -18.31
C ASP A 30 3.86 9.49 -17.98
N THR A 31 3.22 9.42 -16.82
CA THR A 31 2.50 10.53 -16.18
C THR A 31 2.86 10.60 -14.70
N PHE A 32 2.95 11.82 -14.16
CA PHE A 32 3.46 12.05 -12.80
C PHE A 32 2.32 12.11 -11.76
N PRO A 33 2.58 11.66 -10.51
CA PRO A 33 1.65 11.89 -9.41
C PRO A 33 1.49 13.39 -9.15
N LEU A 34 0.27 13.83 -8.85
CA LEU A 34 -0.02 15.24 -8.60
C LEU A 34 0.64 15.71 -7.30
N GLY A 35 1.24 16.91 -7.33
CA GLY A 35 1.88 17.50 -6.15
C GLY A 35 0.91 17.78 -4.99
N LEU A 36 -0.35 18.10 -5.32
CA LEU A 36 -1.45 18.31 -4.39
C LEU A 36 -2.68 17.55 -4.90
N LEU A 37 -3.36 16.85 -4.01
CA LEU A 37 -4.60 16.15 -4.30
C LEU A 37 -5.70 16.66 -3.37
N PHE A 38 -6.65 17.40 -3.93
CA PHE A 38 -7.72 18.07 -3.17
C PHE A 38 -8.70 17.08 -2.53
N PRO A 39 -9.40 17.50 -1.46
CA PRO A 39 -10.46 16.69 -0.87
C PRO A 39 -11.49 16.21 -1.89
N LYS A 40 -11.96 14.97 -1.74
CA LYS A 40 -13.01 14.36 -2.58
C LYS A 40 -12.67 14.33 -4.08
N THR A 41 -11.39 14.19 -4.41
CA THR A 41 -10.91 14.08 -5.79
C THR A 41 -10.10 12.81 -6.02
N SER A 42 -9.81 12.51 -7.27
CA SER A 42 -8.90 11.43 -7.66
C SER A 42 -7.85 11.93 -8.64
N SER A 43 -6.75 11.18 -8.73
CA SER A 43 -5.70 11.39 -9.71
C SER A 43 -5.29 10.08 -10.34
N LYS A 44 -4.66 10.17 -11.51
CA LYS A 44 -4.10 9.03 -12.24
C LYS A 44 -2.65 9.35 -12.57
N PHE A 45 -1.77 8.38 -12.38
CA PHE A 45 -0.40 8.42 -12.86
C PHE A 45 0.04 7.03 -13.35
N VAL A 46 1.06 6.99 -14.19
CA VAL A 46 1.48 5.78 -14.91
C VAL A 46 2.99 5.68 -14.91
N VAL A 47 3.49 4.50 -14.54
CA VAL A 47 4.89 4.10 -14.69
C VAL A 47 4.99 3.04 -15.77
N LYS A 48 5.91 3.22 -16.71
CA LYS A 48 6.18 2.25 -17.77
C LYS A 48 7.57 1.66 -17.58
N ASP A 49 7.73 0.40 -17.94
CA ASP A 49 9.06 -0.21 -18.06
C ASP A 49 9.94 0.57 -19.04
N THR A 50 11.24 0.59 -18.77
CA THR A 50 12.18 1.16 -19.74
C THR A 50 12.32 0.12 -20.84
N SER A 51 11.83 0.44 -22.04
CA SER A 51 11.99 -0.45 -23.18
C SER A 51 13.46 -0.87 -23.24
N LEU A 52 13.71 -2.19 -23.22
CA LEU A 52 15.01 -2.89 -23.18
C LEU A 52 15.45 -3.49 -21.83
N ALA A 53 14.82 -3.18 -20.69
CA ALA A 53 15.15 -3.82 -19.42
C ALA A 53 14.12 -4.90 -19.04
N ALA A 54 14.56 -6.11 -18.72
CA ALA A 54 13.68 -7.16 -18.18
C ALA A 54 13.36 -6.91 -16.69
N ALA A 55 12.89 -5.71 -16.36
CA ALA A 55 12.74 -5.22 -14.98
C ALA A 55 11.28 -4.91 -14.61
N GLY A 56 10.50 -4.33 -15.54
CA GLY A 56 9.11 -3.95 -15.29
C GLY A 56 8.98 -2.52 -14.75
N SER A 57 7.86 -2.21 -14.09
CA SER A 57 7.62 -0.88 -13.52
C SER A 57 7.46 -0.94 -12.00
N GLU A 58 8.43 -0.38 -11.27
CA GLU A 58 8.49 -0.45 -9.81
C GLU A 58 8.76 0.94 -9.21
N GLY A 59 7.91 1.37 -8.29
CA GLY A 59 8.02 2.69 -7.70
C GLY A 59 7.27 2.87 -6.39
N SER A 60 7.37 4.09 -5.88
CA SER A 60 6.66 4.52 -4.69
C SER A 60 6.28 5.99 -4.72
N VAL A 61 5.20 6.32 -4.02
CA VAL A 61 4.76 7.70 -3.78
C VAL A 61 4.40 7.85 -2.31
N THR A 62 4.69 9.02 -1.74
CA THR A 62 4.35 9.34 -0.35
C THR A 62 3.56 10.62 -0.30
N TYR A 63 2.36 10.56 0.24
CA TYR A 63 1.50 11.73 0.50
C TYR A 63 1.44 12.03 1.99
N SER A 64 1.17 13.29 2.33
CA SER A 64 1.09 13.72 3.72
C SER A 64 0.03 14.81 3.92
N PHE A 65 -0.54 14.85 5.13
CA PHE A 65 -1.40 15.91 5.61
C PHE A 65 -1.40 15.92 7.14
N GLY A 66 -1.40 17.09 7.78
CA GLY A 66 -1.59 17.18 9.24
C GLY A 66 -0.62 16.36 10.13
N GLY A 67 0.56 15.98 9.65
CA GLY A 67 1.49 15.08 10.36
C GLY A 67 1.24 13.57 10.18
N ILE A 68 0.26 13.22 9.34
CA ILE A 68 0.04 11.88 8.82
C ILE A 68 0.81 11.75 7.51
N VAL A 69 1.50 10.63 7.34
CA VAL A 69 2.28 10.26 6.16
C VAL A 69 1.76 8.93 5.64
N ILE A 70 1.47 8.84 4.35
CA ILE A 70 0.92 7.67 3.67
C ILE A 70 1.90 7.27 2.58
N HIS A 71 2.55 6.12 2.77
CA HIS A 71 3.49 5.53 1.83
C HIS A 71 2.77 4.51 0.97
N MET A 72 2.89 4.63 -0.35
CA MET A 72 2.38 3.65 -1.31
C MET A 72 3.53 3.12 -2.15
N LYS A 73 3.61 1.80 -2.29
CA LYS A 73 4.56 1.11 -3.15
C LYS A 73 3.82 0.25 -4.15
N PHE A 74 4.40 0.07 -5.33
CA PHE A 74 3.80 -0.71 -6.40
C PHE A 74 4.86 -1.30 -7.31
N CYS A 75 4.54 -2.46 -7.90
CA CYS A 75 5.37 -3.14 -8.88
C CYS A 75 4.52 -3.96 -9.85
N ASP A 76 4.75 -3.74 -11.14
CA ASP A 76 4.43 -4.68 -12.21
C ASP A 76 5.73 -5.35 -12.65
N SER A 77 5.96 -6.59 -12.20
CA SER A 77 7.23 -7.29 -12.41
C SER A 77 7.37 -7.78 -13.84
N TYR A 78 8.59 -7.85 -14.39
CA TYR A 78 8.83 -8.57 -15.65
C TYR A 78 8.52 -10.07 -15.53
N SER A 79 8.77 -10.66 -14.36
CA SER A 79 8.50 -12.07 -14.11
C SER A 79 7.00 -12.33 -13.92
N LEU A 80 6.51 -13.48 -14.41
CA LEU A 80 5.11 -13.92 -14.32
C LEU A 80 4.59 -14.12 -12.87
N GLY A 81 5.38 -13.80 -11.85
CA GLY A 81 5.04 -13.93 -10.43
C GLY A 81 5.81 -12.90 -9.63
N GLY A 82 5.20 -11.74 -9.38
CA GLY A 82 5.93 -10.64 -8.72
C GLY A 82 5.21 -9.32 -8.59
N ASN A 83 3.95 -9.20 -9.03
CA ASN A 83 3.20 -7.97 -8.84
C ASN A 83 2.93 -7.76 -7.36
N TYR A 84 3.19 -6.54 -6.89
CA TYR A 84 2.92 -6.19 -5.51
C TYR A 84 2.43 -4.75 -5.39
N ALA A 85 1.68 -4.50 -4.33
CA ALA A 85 1.27 -3.18 -3.91
C ALA A 85 1.23 -3.16 -2.38
N ALA A 86 1.58 -2.02 -1.80
CA ALA A 86 1.51 -1.80 -0.36
C ALA A 86 1.06 -0.37 -0.09
N ILE A 87 0.27 -0.20 0.98
CA ILE A 87 -0.08 1.10 1.53
C ILE A 87 0.16 1.08 3.04
N GLU A 88 0.95 2.04 3.52
CA GLU A 88 1.38 2.13 4.91
C GLU A 88 1.09 3.54 5.45
N LEU A 89 0.64 3.63 6.69
CA LEU A 89 0.39 4.90 7.38
C LEU A 89 1.37 5.07 8.53
N GLN A 90 2.03 6.22 8.56
CA GLN A 90 2.80 6.69 9.69
C GLN A 90 2.14 7.93 10.28
N ASN A 91 1.91 7.93 11.59
CA ASN A 91 1.37 9.08 12.32
C ASN A 91 2.43 9.61 13.29
N GLN A 92 2.89 10.84 13.07
CA GLN A 92 3.97 11.45 13.86
C GLN A 92 3.50 12.18 15.13
N GLY A 93 2.36 11.77 15.70
CA GLY A 93 2.01 12.11 17.09
C GLY A 93 1.39 13.48 17.32
N ARG A 94 0.81 14.13 16.29
CA ARG A 94 -0.08 15.28 16.49
C ARG A 94 -1.50 14.79 16.75
N GLU A 95 -2.21 15.47 17.65
CA GLU A 95 -3.54 15.13 18.16
C GLU A 95 -4.46 14.49 17.10
N LYS A 96 -4.82 13.23 17.34
CA LYS A 96 -5.54 12.39 16.38
C LYS A 96 -7.03 12.71 16.40
N LYS A 97 -7.44 13.67 15.58
CA LYS A 97 -8.84 14.09 15.42
C LYS A 97 -9.62 13.27 14.38
N TYR A 98 -9.03 12.31 13.69
CA TYR A 98 -9.64 11.62 12.55
C TYR A 98 -9.27 10.14 12.48
N GLU A 99 -10.21 9.32 12.04
CA GLU A 99 -9.96 7.92 11.66
C GLU A 99 -9.62 7.87 10.17
N ILE A 100 -8.48 7.26 9.83
CA ILE A 100 -8.03 7.12 8.43
C ILE A 100 -8.15 5.66 8.02
N GLY A 101 -8.97 5.42 7.01
CA GLY A 101 -9.11 4.14 6.32
C GLY A 101 -8.20 4.11 5.10
N LEU A 102 -7.51 2.99 4.91
CA LEU A 102 -6.67 2.75 3.74
C LEU A 102 -7.10 1.44 3.10
N SER A 103 -7.25 1.45 1.78
CA SER A 103 -7.46 0.24 0.99
C SER A 103 -6.85 0.39 -0.38
N PHE A 104 -6.67 -0.72 -1.07
CA PHE A 104 -6.41 -0.70 -2.49
C PHE A 104 -7.13 -1.81 -3.23
N THR A 105 -7.35 -1.59 -4.52
CA THR A 105 -7.67 -2.66 -5.46
C THR A 105 -6.56 -2.84 -6.47
N ALA A 106 -6.39 -4.06 -6.95
CA ALA A 106 -5.46 -4.40 -8.00
C ALA A 106 -6.16 -5.28 -9.05
N GLN A 107 -5.85 -5.03 -10.31
CA GLN A 107 -6.30 -5.86 -11.43
C GLN A 107 -5.21 -5.87 -12.50
N VAL A 108 -5.09 -6.99 -13.21
CA VAL A 108 -4.51 -6.96 -14.55
C VAL A 108 -5.57 -6.35 -15.46
N ASP A 109 -5.19 -5.52 -16.43
CA ASP A 109 -6.14 -4.87 -17.33
C ASP A 109 -7.13 -5.86 -17.97
N GLY A 110 -8.43 -5.54 -17.90
CA GLY A 110 -9.54 -6.43 -18.31
C GLY A 110 -9.75 -7.68 -17.44
N GLY A 111 -8.99 -7.86 -16.36
CA GLY A 111 -9.00 -9.03 -15.49
C GLY A 111 -9.90 -8.90 -14.25
N LYS A 112 -9.79 -9.89 -13.36
CA LYS A 112 -10.48 -9.89 -12.06
C LYS A 112 -9.90 -8.79 -11.14
N VAL A 113 -10.79 -8.09 -10.44
CA VAL A 113 -10.43 -7.15 -9.38
C VAL A 113 -10.14 -7.91 -8.08
N TYR A 114 -9.01 -7.58 -7.46
CA TYR A 114 -8.58 -8.05 -6.15
C TYR A 114 -8.60 -6.87 -5.17
N HIS A 115 -9.05 -7.12 -3.94
CA HIS A 115 -9.07 -6.12 -2.86
C HIS A 115 -7.94 -6.41 -1.89
N ASN A 116 -7.10 -5.40 -1.62
CA ASN A 116 -5.95 -5.44 -0.72
C ASN A 116 -4.95 -6.58 -1.01
N TYR A 117 -4.96 -7.07 -2.24
CA TYR A 117 -4.13 -8.16 -2.72
C TYR A 117 -3.83 -7.94 -4.20
N CYS A 118 -2.65 -8.35 -4.67
CA CYS A 118 -2.27 -8.23 -6.08
C CYS A 118 -2.56 -9.52 -6.84
N PRO A 119 -2.97 -9.44 -8.12
CA PRO A 119 -3.04 -10.62 -8.96
C PRO A 119 -1.65 -11.31 -8.99
N PRO A 120 -1.60 -12.66 -8.96
CA PRO A 120 -0.33 -13.38 -8.90
C PRO A 120 0.52 -13.20 -10.16
N ALA A 121 -0.10 -12.95 -11.32
CA ALA A 121 0.54 -12.85 -12.62
C ALA A 121 -0.24 -11.92 -13.56
N GLY A 122 0.44 -11.40 -14.59
CA GLY A 122 -0.14 -10.71 -15.73
C GLY A 122 0.11 -9.20 -15.75
N HIS A 123 -0.05 -8.61 -16.94
CA HIS A 123 0.30 -7.22 -17.24
C HIS A 123 -0.67 -6.63 -18.26
N PRO A 124 -0.89 -5.30 -18.27
CA PRO A 124 -0.38 -4.31 -17.32
C PRO A 124 -1.15 -4.34 -15.99
N LEU A 125 -0.53 -3.82 -14.93
CA LEU A 125 -1.13 -3.72 -13.60
C LEU A 125 -1.88 -2.40 -13.44
N VAL A 126 -3.12 -2.47 -12.97
CA VAL A 126 -3.93 -1.30 -12.59
C VAL A 126 -4.22 -1.37 -11.10
N LEU A 127 -3.84 -0.31 -10.38
CA LEU A 127 -4.04 -0.16 -8.95
C LEU A 127 -4.98 1.01 -8.67
N THR A 128 -5.86 0.86 -7.69
CA THR A 128 -6.59 1.99 -7.10
C THR A 128 -6.31 2.04 -5.62
N PHE A 129 -5.57 3.05 -5.15
CA PHE A 129 -5.43 3.33 -3.73
C PHE A 129 -6.53 4.28 -3.28
N VAL A 130 -7.20 3.96 -2.17
CA VAL A 130 -8.24 4.78 -1.57
C VAL A 130 -7.80 5.19 -0.18
N ILE A 131 -7.83 6.50 0.07
CA ILE A 131 -7.59 7.10 1.37
C ILE A 131 -8.91 7.71 1.83
N ASP A 132 -9.50 7.09 2.84
CA ASP A 132 -10.73 7.52 3.47
C ASP A 132 -10.44 8.22 4.80
N SER A 133 -11.26 9.19 5.15
CA SER A 133 -11.30 9.71 6.52
C SER A 133 -12.73 9.77 7.00
N GLU A 134 -13.01 9.14 8.14
CA GLU A 134 -14.25 9.37 8.86
C GLU A 134 -14.00 10.39 9.97
N TYR A 135 -15.01 11.25 10.22
CA TYR A 135 -15.03 12.08 11.43
C TYR A 135 -14.86 11.16 12.64
N PRO A 136 -14.16 11.59 13.70
CA PRO A 136 -13.88 10.73 14.82
C PRO A 136 -15.20 10.23 15.40
N TYR A 137 -15.39 8.91 15.37
CA TYR A 137 -16.40 8.27 16.18
C TYR A 137 -15.91 8.37 17.63
N PHE A 138 -16.24 9.46 18.32
CA PHE A 138 -16.00 9.55 19.74
C PHE A 138 -16.86 8.48 20.43
N LEU A 139 -16.27 7.34 20.75
CA LEU A 139 -16.94 6.36 21.60
C LEU A 139 -17.25 7.04 22.93
N ASN A 140 -18.52 7.02 23.33
CA ASN A 140 -18.86 7.41 24.69
C ASN A 140 -18.28 6.37 25.68
N ASP A 141 -18.21 6.75 26.97
CA ASP A 141 -17.60 5.91 28.01
C ASP A 141 -18.17 4.48 28.10
N LYS A 142 -19.45 4.31 27.75
CA LYS A 142 -20.11 3.00 27.76
C LYS A 142 -19.60 2.12 26.62
N GLN A 143 -19.48 2.68 25.43
CA GLN A 143 -18.95 1.98 24.25
C GLN A 143 -17.46 1.67 24.42
N PHE A 144 -16.69 2.61 24.96
CA PHE A 144 -15.26 2.40 25.23
C PHE A 144 -15.03 1.25 26.25
N LYS A 145 -15.79 1.23 27.35
CA LYS A 145 -15.69 0.17 28.37
C LYS A 145 -16.13 -1.20 27.86
N ALA A 146 -17.06 -1.28 26.90
CA ALA A 146 -17.43 -2.53 26.27
C ALA A 146 -16.29 -3.08 25.39
N MET A 147 -15.68 -2.22 24.56
CA MET A 147 -14.53 -2.61 23.73
C MET A 147 -13.30 -2.99 24.55
N GLN A 148 -13.04 -2.33 25.68
CA GLN A 148 -11.92 -2.66 26.57
C GLN A 148 -12.06 -4.06 27.21
N LYS A 149 -13.28 -4.60 27.33
CA LYS A 149 -13.48 -5.97 27.80
C LYS A 149 -13.10 -7.03 26.78
N GLU A 150 -13.27 -6.73 25.49
CA GLU A 150 -12.93 -7.65 24.39
C GLU A 150 -11.47 -7.48 23.93
N ALA A 151 -10.92 -6.26 24.06
CA ALA A 151 -9.54 -5.92 23.75
C ALA A 151 -8.92 -5.10 24.91
N PRO A 152 -8.30 -5.74 25.91
CA PRO A 152 -7.85 -5.11 27.17
C PRO A 152 -6.84 -3.97 26.98
N ASN A 153 -6.12 -3.96 25.86
CA ASN A 153 -5.05 -3.00 25.57
C ASN A 153 -5.53 -1.79 24.76
N ILE A 154 -6.84 -1.63 24.54
CA ILE A 154 -7.39 -0.47 23.84
C ILE A 154 -7.40 0.76 24.75
N SER A 155 -6.98 1.91 24.21
CA SER A 155 -7.05 3.22 24.88
C SER A 155 -7.98 4.15 24.10
N GLN A 156 -8.67 5.09 24.77
CA GLN A 156 -9.49 6.11 24.10
C GLN A 156 -8.68 6.91 23.06
N ASN A 157 -7.36 6.90 23.17
CA ASN A 157 -6.41 7.63 22.34
C ASN A 157 -5.87 6.80 21.14
N THR A 158 -6.38 5.59 20.93
CA THR A 158 -5.88 4.66 19.90
C THR A 158 -7.02 4.09 19.04
N PHE A 159 -7.57 4.89 18.12
CA PHE A 159 -8.43 4.36 17.05
C PHE A 159 -7.76 4.56 15.69
N CYS A 160 -7.33 3.45 15.10
CA CYS A 160 -6.97 3.33 13.70
C CYS A 160 -7.67 2.06 13.23
N ARG A 161 -8.76 2.22 12.48
CA ARG A 161 -9.34 1.10 11.75
C ARG A 161 -8.56 0.98 10.46
N ILE A 162 -7.47 0.23 10.54
CA ILE A 162 -6.97 -0.42 9.33
C ILE A 162 -8.10 -1.36 8.92
N GLY A 163 -8.60 -1.23 7.68
CA GLY A 163 -9.81 -1.92 7.21
C GLY A 163 -9.91 -3.35 7.72
N ILE A 164 -11.12 -3.74 8.12
CA ILE A 164 -11.45 -5.10 8.56
C ILE A 164 -10.92 -6.05 7.46
N ASP A 165 -10.05 -6.98 7.87
CA ASP A 165 -9.12 -7.82 7.07
C ASP A 165 -7.64 -7.35 6.98
N SER A 166 -7.20 -6.47 7.88
CA SER A 166 -5.82 -6.00 7.94
C SER A 166 -4.86 -6.90 8.73
N GLN A 167 -4.55 -8.07 8.17
CA GLN A 167 -3.19 -8.57 8.31
C GLN A 167 -2.30 -7.76 7.37
N ARG A 168 -1.07 -7.43 7.80
CA ARG A 168 -0.06 -6.81 6.94
C ARG A 168 0.07 -7.62 5.63
N TYR A 169 -0.47 -7.13 4.52
CA TYR A 169 -0.17 -7.70 3.21
C TYR A 169 1.12 -7.09 2.68
N ASN A 170 2.23 -7.55 3.27
CA ASN A 170 3.48 -7.63 2.53
C ASN A 170 3.30 -8.77 1.51
N CYS A 171 2.99 -8.44 0.27
CA CYS A 171 3.31 -9.35 -0.84
C CYS A 171 4.82 -9.21 -1.13
N ILE A 172 5.68 -9.62 -0.19
CA ILE A 172 7.10 -9.82 -0.50
C ILE A 172 7.14 -11.13 -1.27
N ALA A 173 7.15 -11.04 -2.61
CA ALA A 173 7.73 -12.10 -3.40
C ALA A 173 9.19 -12.20 -2.97
N TRP A 174 9.54 -13.31 -2.32
CA TRP A 174 10.93 -13.68 -2.11
C TRP A 174 11.60 -13.74 -3.49
N SER A 175 12.41 -12.74 -3.80
CA SER A 175 13.56 -12.92 -4.68
C SER A 175 14.67 -11.97 -4.21
N MET A 176 15.13 -12.19 -2.97
CA MET A 176 16.54 -11.94 -2.70
C MET A 176 17.32 -13.04 -3.40
N GLU A 177 18.16 -12.63 -4.34
CA GLU A 177 19.26 -13.40 -4.89
C GLU A 177 19.99 -14.17 -3.77
N LEU A 178 19.86 -15.49 -3.75
CA LEU A 178 20.85 -16.37 -3.13
C LEU A 178 21.85 -16.75 -4.22
N ILE A 179 22.72 -15.82 -4.57
CA ILE A 179 24.07 -16.16 -5.01
C ILE A 179 25.00 -15.78 -3.86
N MET A 180 25.24 -16.73 -2.97
CA MET A 180 26.56 -16.91 -2.38
C MET A 180 26.82 -18.40 -2.26
N HIS A 181 27.74 -18.86 -3.11
CA HIS A 181 28.49 -20.10 -2.94
C HIS A 181 28.90 -20.34 -1.48
N GLY A 182 28.82 -21.61 -1.05
CA GLY A 182 29.72 -22.13 -0.03
C GLY A 182 29.06 -22.71 1.22
N LEU A 183 29.05 -24.04 1.28
CA LEU A 183 29.49 -24.82 2.45
C LEU A 183 28.69 -24.71 3.76
N ILE A 184 27.83 -25.72 4.02
CA ILE A 184 28.03 -26.79 5.04
C ILE A 184 26.69 -27.31 5.58
N HIS A 185 26.45 -28.60 5.29
CA HIS A 185 25.67 -29.59 6.04
C HIS A 185 24.59 -29.11 7.03
N LEU A 186 23.32 -29.21 6.62
CA LEU A 186 22.23 -29.48 7.55
C LEU A 186 22.10 -31.00 7.71
N LYS A 187 22.65 -31.50 8.83
CA LYS A 187 22.25 -32.77 9.43
C LYS A 187 20.75 -32.72 9.72
N ILE A 188 20.03 -33.68 9.16
CA ILE A 188 18.72 -34.13 9.62
C ILE A 188 18.85 -34.48 11.10
N ILE A 189 18.01 -33.89 11.96
CA ILE A 189 17.64 -34.46 13.26
C ILE A 189 16.12 -34.30 13.41
N ASP A 190 15.47 -35.45 13.45
CA ASP A 190 14.07 -35.68 13.80
C ASP A 190 13.75 -35.37 15.28
N ASN A 191 12.44 -35.35 15.57
CA ASN A 191 11.74 -35.38 16.87
C ASN A 191 11.47 -33.99 17.48
N VAL A 192 10.22 -33.64 17.81
CA VAL A 192 9.19 -34.38 18.58
C VAL A 192 7.79 -34.11 18.04
#